data_AF-A0A966LTT1-F1
#
_entry.id   AF-A0A966LTT1-F1
#
_cell.length_a   1.000
_cell.length_b   1.000
_cell.length_c   1.000
_cell.angle_alpha   90.00
_cell.angle_beta   90.00
_cell.angle_gamma   90.00
#
_symmetry.space_group_name_H-M   'P 1'
#
loop_
_entity.id
_entity.type
_entity.pdbx_description
1 polymer ?
#
loop_
_entity_poly.entity_id
_entity_poly.type
_entity_poly.pdbx_seq_one_letter_code
_entity_poly.pdbx_strand_id
1 'polypeptide(L)' 'SLGANPEITRFKGLGEISPDEFKHFIGKDMRLDQITLRKEDAVADLLSFYMGRNTPERQDFIVNNLVVDEDEL' A
#
# COMPACT_ATOMS: atom_id res chain seq x y z
N SER A 1 -28.25 3.57 10.57
CA SER A 1 -28.06 4.99 10.18
C SER A 1 -27.03 5.59 11.11
N LEU A 2 -26.14 6.45 10.62
CA LEU A 2 -25.00 7.01 11.38
C LEU A 2 -25.40 8.14 12.38
N GLY A 3 -26.69 8.26 12.74
CA GLY A 3 -27.20 9.35 13.58
C GLY A 3 -27.36 10.68 12.84
N ALA A 4 -27.65 11.75 13.57
CA ALA A 4 -27.66 13.11 13.04
C ALA A 4 -26.22 13.67 13.03
N ASN A 5 -25.78 14.19 11.88
CA ASN A 5 -24.46 14.79 11.63
C ASN A 5 -23.26 13.88 11.90
N PRO A 6 -23.06 12.82 11.10
CA PRO A 6 -21.85 12.03 11.19
C PRO A 6 -20.63 12.83 10.71
N GLU A 7 -19.55 12.80 11.48
CA GLU A 7 -18.24 13.25 11.05
C GLU A 7 -17.46 12.07 10.47
N ILE A 8 -16.92 12.24 9.26
CA ILE A 8 -16.15 11.23 8.54
C ILE A 8 -14.74 11.77 8.34
N THR A 9 -13.75 11.05 8.87
CA THR A 9 -12.33 11.37 8.71
C THR A 9 -11.68 10.37 7.76
N ARG A 10 -11.01 10.86 6.71
CA ARG A 10 -10.19 10.05 5.80
C ARG A 10 -8.71 10.32 6.07
N PHE A 11 -8.04 9.39 6.73
CA PHE A 11 -6.59 9.46 6.95
C PHE A 11 -5.82 9.36 5.62
N LYS A 12 -4.81 10.22 5.40
CA LYS A 12 -3.86 10.13 4.27
C LYS A 12 -2.57 9.41 4.66
N GLY A 13 -2.30 9.27 5.95
CA GLY A 13 -1.20 8.48 6.48
C GLY A 13 -1.33 8.22 7.97
N LEU A 14 -0.44 7.40 8.51
CA LEU A 14 -0.47 7.00 9.93
C LEU A 14 -0.23 8.18 10.89
N GLY A 15 0.45 9.23 10.44
CA GLY A 15 0.77 10.41 11.26
C GLY A 15 -0.45 11.28 11.62
N GLU A 16 -1.59 11.07 10.97
CA GLU A 16 -2.84 11.78 11.29
C GLU A 16 -3.65 11.12 12.42
N ILE A 17 -3.19 9.95 12.91
CA ILE A 17 -3.86 9.18 13.96
C ILE A 17 -3.11 9.40 15.28
N SER A 18 -3.81 9.76 16.35
CA SER A 18 -3.17 9.89 17.66
C SER A 18 -2.67 8.52 18.16
N PRO A 19 -1.59 8.45 18.98
CA PRO A 19 -1.12 7.18 19.53
C PRO A 19 -2.20 6.39 20.30
N ASP A 20 -3.07 7.11 21.02
CA ASP A 20 -4.16 6.52 21.78
C ASP A 20 -5.26 5.92 20.89
N GLU A 21 -5.53 6.49 19.72
CA GLU A 21 -6.43 5.88 18.74
C GLU A 21 -5.74 4.73 18.00
N PHE A 22 -4.47 4.92 17.61
CA PHE A 22 -3.74 3.97 16.78
C PHE A 22 -3.61 2.59 17.45
N LYS A 23 -3.41 2.56 18.77
CA LYS A 23 -3.32 1.31 19.55
C LYS A 23 -4.55 0.41 19.39
N HIS A 24 -5.73 0.97 19.08
CA HIS A 24 -6.95 0.18 18.88
C HIS A 24 -6.95 -0.60 17.56
N PHE A 25 -6.12 -0.22 16.58
CA PHE A 25 -5.96 -0.95 15.32
C PHE A 25 -4.91 -2.07 15.42
N ILE A 26 -4.07 -2.07 16.46
CA ILE A 26 -2.99 -3.03 16.66
C ILE A 26 -3.37 -4.02 17.75
N GLY A 27 -3.59 -5.28 17.38
CA GLY A 27 -3.97 -6.30 18.33
C GLY A 27 -4.23 -7.65 17.67
N LYS A 28 -4.87 -8.55 18.43
CA LYS A 28 -5.19 -9.90 17.95
C LYS A 28 -6.15 -9.90 16.77
N ASP A 29 -6.99 -8.86 16.67
CA ASP A 29 -7.98 -8.71 15.60
C ASP A 29 -7.46 -7.91 14.40
N MET A 30 -6.18 -7.53 14.42
CA MET A 30 -5.56 -6.85 13.30
C MET A 30 -5.52 -7.76 12.06
N ARG A 31 -5.84 -7.19 10.91
CA ARG A 31 -5.76 -7.89 9.63
C ARG A 31 -4.33 -7.85 9.12
N LEU A 32 -3.63 -8.96 9.28
CA LEU A 32 -2.25 -9.14 8.82
C LEU A 32 -2.25 -9.89 7.49
N ASP A 33 -1.57 -9.33 6.50
CA ASP A 33 -1.24 -10.04 5.27
C ASP A 33 0.15 -10.65 5.39
N GLN A 34 0.20 -11.97 5.56
CA GLN A 34 1.45 -12.70 5.71
C GLN A 34 2.14 -12.87 4.35
N ILE A 35 3.36 -12.34 4.22
CA ILE A 35 4.21 -12.58 3.05
C ILE A 35 4.94 -13.92 3.20
N THR A 36 4.81 -14.78 2.19
CA THR A 36 5.55 -16.06 2.11
C THR A 36 6.46 -16.02 0.88
N LEU A 37 7.73 -16.38 1.05
CA LEU A 37 8.69 -16.47 -0.05
C LEU A 37 9.04 -17.92 -0.33
N ARG A 38 9.02 -18.31 -1.60
CA ARG A 38 9.48 -19.60 -2.10
C ARG A 38 10.75 -19.40 -2.93
N LYS A 39 11.53 -20.47 -3.09
CA LYS A 39 12.80 -20.38 -3.83
C LYS A 39 12.59 -20.05 -5.31
N GLU A 40 11.46 -20.47 -5.85
CA GLU A 40 11.00 -20.22 -7.21
C GLU A 40 10.52 -18.78 -7.46
N ASP A 41 10.31 -17.96 -6.42
CA ASP A 41 9.72 -16.61 -6.56
C ASP A 41 10.70 -15.56 -7.12
N ALA A 42 11.92 -15.95 -7.51
CA ALA A 42 12.95 -15.10 -8.12
C ALA A 42 13.12 -13.72 -7.43
N VAL A 43 13.02 -13.69 -6.09
CA VAL A 43 12.93 -12.46 -5.29
C VAL A 43 14.10 -11.51 -5.52
N ALA A 44 15.30 -12.05 -5.73
CA ALA A 44 16.48 -11.23 -6.00
C ALA A 44 16.35 -10.43 -7.31
N ASP A 45 15.84 -11.07 -8.36
CA ASP A 45 15.64 -10.43 -9.66
C ASP A 45 14.50 -9.42 -9.60
N LEU A 46 13.41 -9.76 -8.91
CA LEU A 46 12.29 -8.86 -8.64
C LEU A 46 12.76 -7.57 -7.94
N LEU A 47 13.53 -7.71 -6.86
CA LEU A 47 14.06 -6.57 -6.10
C LEU A 47 15.05 -5.77 -6.94
N SER A 48 15.94 -6.43 -7.68
CA SER A 48 16.88 -5.74 -8.57
C SER A 48 16.15 -4.93 -9.64
N PHE A 49 15.06 -5.46 -10.20
CA PHE A 49 14.24 -4.75 -11.17
C PHE A 49 13.55 -3.52 -10.55
N TYR A 50 12.75 -3.70 -9.50
CA TYR A 50 11.94 -2.61 -8.94
C TYR A 50 12.73 -1.59 -8.11
N MET A 51 13.77 -2.02 -7.39
CA MET A 51 14.53 -1.18 -6.45
C MET A 51 15.93 -0.80 -6.96
N GLY A 52 16.36 -1.33 -8.12
CA GLY A 52 17.66 -1.07 -8.70
C GLY A 52 17.80 0.29 -9.39
N ARG A 53 18.75 0.38 -10.33
CA ARG A 53 19.00 1.61 -11.10
C ARG A 53 17.79 1.98 -11.97
N ASN A 54 17.64 3.27 -12.25
CA ASN A 54 16.63 3.74 -13.18
C ASN A 54 17.08 3.48 -14.62
N THR A 55 16.45 2.50 -15.28
CA THR A 55 16.74 2.14 -16.67
C THR A 55 15.54 2.42 -17.57
N PRO A 56 15.75 2.67 -18.88
CA PRO A 56 14.65 2.84 -19.84
C PRO A 56 13.68 1.66 -19.84
N GLU A 57 14.19 0.43 -19.75
CA GLU A 57 13.37 -0.78 -19.77
C GLU A 57 12.41 -0.83 -18.57
N ARG A 58 12.89 -0.41 -17.38
CA ARG A 58 12.04 -0.32 -16.20
C ARG A 58 10.98 0.76 -16.35
N GLN A 59 11.35 1.92 -16.90
CA GLN A 59 10.42 3.01 -17.14
C GLN A 59 9.30 2.59 -18.09
N ASP A 60 9.65 2.01 -19.24
CA ASP A 60 8.70 1.54 -20.24
C ASP A 60 7.79 0.47 -19.65
N PHE A 61 8.34 -0.47 -18.88
CA PHE A 61 7.55 -1.48 -18.17
C PHE A 61 6.54 -0.84 -17.20
N ILE A 62 6.96 0.13 -16.37
CA ILE A 62 6.06 0.79 -15.41
C ILE A 62 4.95 1.54 -16.14
N VAL A 63 5.28 2.32 -17.18
CA VAL A 63 4.29 3.10 -17.95
C VAL A 63 3.26 2.17 -18.59
N ASN A 64 3.69 1.07 -19.19
CA ASN A 64 2.78 0.12 -19.85
C ASN A 64 1.85 -0.63 -18.87
N ASN A 65 2.23 -0.71 -17.59
CA ASN A 65 1.44 -1.38 -16.54
C ASN A 65 0.79 -0.42 -15.55
N LEU A 66 0.95 0.90 -15.75
CA LEU A 66 0.34 1.90 -14.89
C LEU A 66 -1.17 1.91 -15.14
N VAL A 67 -1.94 1.45 -14.15
CA VAL A 67 -3.40 1.59 -14.13
C VAL A 67 -3.71 2.96 -13.51
N VAL A 68 -4.47 3.77 -14.22
CA VAL A 68 -4.93 5.08 -13.74
C VAL A 68 -6.37 4.93 -13.26
N ASP A 69 -6.65 5.36 -12.03
CA ASP A 69 -8.01 5.37 -11.50
C ASP A 69 -8.86 6.42 -12.24
N GLU A 70 -10.07 6.05 -12.68
CA GLU A 70 -10.98 6.91 -13.44
C GLU A 70 -11.42 8.17 -12.68
N ASP A 71 -11.33 8.17 -11.34
CA ASP A 71 -11.72 9.29 -10.47
C ASP A 71 -10.72 10.47 -10.50
N GLU A 72 -9.58 10.33 -11.18
CA GLU A 72 -8.57 11.40 -11.36
C GLU A 72 -8.64 12.09 -12.75
N LEU A 73 -9.65 11.78 -13.58
CA LEU A 73 -9.91 12.41 -14.90
C LEU A 73 -11.16 13.30 -14.92
#